data_AF-A0A7S4CUN2-F1
#
_entry.id   AF-A0A7S4CUN2-F1
#
_cell.length_a   1.000
_cell.length_b   1.000
_cell.length_c   1.000
_cell.angle_alpha   90.00
_cell.angle_beta   90.00
_cell.angle_gamma   90.00
#
_symmetry.space_group_name_H-M   'P 1'
#
loop_
_entity.id
_entity.type
_entity.pdbx_description
1 polymer ?
#
loop_
_entity_poly.entity_id
_entity_poly.type
_entity_poly.pdbx_seq_one_letter_code
_entity_poly.pdbx_strand_id
1 'polypeptide(L)'
;MEASMEEKRKARETGQPYIPRSAGANQYALQQFFTTLPDALRPKQGSGSGPHRQTYDDFAATLQHNVDFPPSVPTVPPTSQQSVAGPAGTEAAGAPPAQPAAEGGETQFGRPALAALQSLQNTLHDIEKEALSHYKLHPPTNVTSILSLTHSSFTQGAQSAEHERIKELVCGIHPLIQEDTALLFARDIFDKVFSLSDKIIAEQKTLPMQPSTDLYVLMLVNEVCLFVLQTAREKNAQLVTNELTTLFLQHEKRWQHKYIAVNFIRLRLINMQDFDKQLTEALQQPVSATSRQIVEFAGSVVQRCLVDEQLITQKDLKNTLETLGKIAKNPPPGNQGAN
;
A
#
# COMPACT_ATOMS: atom_id res chain seq x y z
N MET A 1 28.41 13.41 -4.51
CA MET A 1 29.25 13.19 -3.31
C MET A 1 30.63 13.84 -3.45
N GLU A 2 31.30 13.70 -4.60
CA GLU A 2 32.62 14.30 -4.87
C GLU A 2 32.67 15.83 -4.76
N ALA A 3 31.68 16.55 -5.29
CA ALA A 3 31.63 18.01 -5.19
C ALA A 3 31.57 18.52 -3.73
N SER A 4 30.82 17.83 -2.86
CA SER A 4 30.74 18.20 -1.43
C SER A 4 32.02 17.88 -0.66
N MET A 5 32.75 16.83 -1.07
CA MET A 5 34.05 16.47 -0.49
C MET A 5 35.12 17.51 -0.88
N GLU A 6 35.11 17.97 -2.13
CA GLU A 6 36.05 18.99 -2.62
C GLU A 6 35.82 20.36 -1.96
N GLU A 7 34.58 20.77 -1.75
CA GLU A 7 34.30 22.02 -1.03
C GLU A 7 34.70 21.93 0.46
N LYS A 8 34.50 20.78 1.11
CA LYS A 8 34.99 20.53 2.48
C LYS A 8 36.51 20.61 2.56
N ARG A 9 37.21 20.12 1.53
CA ARG A 9 38.67 20.20 1.43
C ARG A 9 39.14 21.66 1.32
N LYS A 10 38.53 22.45 0.44
CA LYS A 10 38.84 23.89 0.29
C LYS A 10 38.57 24.71 1.55
N ALA A 11 37.49 24.41 2.28
CA ALA A 11 37.19 25.07 3.55
C ALA A 11 38.25 24.77 4.63
N ARG A 12 38.72 23.51 4.70
CA ARG A 12 39.82 23.12 5.60
C ARG A 12 41.14 23.82 5.27
N GLU A 13 41.46 23.95 3.99
CA GLU A 13 42.69 24.61 3.52
C GLU A 13 42.70 26.12 3.82
N THR A 14 41.52 26.74 3.89
CA THR A 14 41.36 28.17 4.20
C THR A 14 41.13 28.47 5.69
N GLY A 15 41.09 27.43 6.54
CA GLY A 15 40.80 27.56 7.97
C GLY A 15 39.37 28.03 8.28
N GLN A 16 38.48 28.00 7.29
CA GLN A 16 37.08 28.43 7.44
C GLN A 16 36.17 27.23 7.71
N PRO A 17 35.14 27.38 8.55
CA PRO A 17 34.14 26.33 8.72
C PRO A 17 33.45 26.06 7.38
N TYR A 18 33.37 24.79 6.98
CA TYR A 18 32.64 24.40 5.78
C TYR A 18 31.14 24.68 5.95
N ILE A 19 30.58 25.53 5.09
CA ILE A 19 29.15 25.82 5.01
C ILE A 19 28.67 25.35 3.63
N PRO A 20 27.71 24.41 3.55
CA PRO A 20 27.20 23.92 2.26
C PRO A 20 26.58 25.05 1.44
N ARG A 21 26.89 25.11 0.13
CA ARG A 21 26.40 26.16 -0.78
C ARG A 21 24.87 26.17 -0.95
N SER A 22 24.24 25.01 -0.85
CA SER A 22 22.77 24.85 -0.87
C SER A 22 22.07 25.48 0.33
N ALA A 23 22.80 25.78 1.41
CA ALA A 23 22.24 26.45 2.58
C ALA A 23 22.18 27.98 2.42
N GLY A 24 22.87 28.60 1.46
CA GLY A 24 23.05 30.06 1.39
C GLY A 24 21.77 30.87 1.17
N ALA A 25 20.84 30.38 0.35
CA ALA A 25 19.56 31.08 0.10
C ALA A 25 18.54 30.91 1.26
N ASN A 26 18.65 29.81 2.02
CA ASN A 26 17.78 29.50 3.16
C ASN A 26 18.49 29.69 4.52
N GLN A 27 19.67 30.30 4.54
CA GLN A 27 20.53 30.34 5.74
C GLN A 27 19.91 31.19 6.84
N TYR A 28 19.32 32.34 6.47
CA TYR A 28 18.62 33.20 7.42
C TYR A 28 17.39 32.53 8.00
N ALA A 29 16.60 31.83 7.17
CA ALA A 29 15.40 31.12 7.61
C ALA A 29 15.74 29.93 8.52
N LEU A 30 16.77 29.14 8.17
CA LEU A 30 17.23 28.02 8.98
C LEU A 30 17.94 28.48 10.25
N GLN A 31 18.73 29.55 10.23
CA GLN A 31 19.30 30.11 11.46
C GLN A 31 18.20 30.61 12.39
N GLN A 32 17.19 31.31 11.87
CA GLN A 32 16.05 31.73 12.69
C GLN A 32 15.31 30.52 13.29
N PHE A 33 15.06 29.48 12.50
CA PHE A 33 14.46 28.24 13.00
C PHE A 33 15.33 27.57 14.07
N PHE A 34 16.64 27.47 13.88
CA PHE A 34 17.52 26.87 14.90
C PHE A 34 17.65 27.74 16.16
N THR A 35 17.43 29.06 16.07
CA THR A 35 17.37 29.93 17.25
C THR A 35 16.07 29.76 18.05
N THR A 36 14.98 29.31 17.44
CA THR A 36 13.72 29.03 18.16
C THR A 36 13.68 27.65 18.81
N LEU A 37 14.62 26.76 18.46
CA LEU A 37 14.73 25.47 19.12
C LEU A 37 15.35 25.59 20.53
N PRO A 38 14.89 24.78 21.50
CA PRO A 38 15.56 24.61 22.79
C PRO A 38 17.02 24.17 22.58
N ASP A 39 17.92 24.63 23.47
CA ASP A 39 19.38 24.39 23.34
C ASP A 39 19.76 22.91 23.22
N ALA A 40 18.95 22.00 23.77
CA ALA A 40 19.16 20.56 23.68
C ALA A 40 18.98 19.99 22.25
N LEU A 41 18.21 20.67 21.40
CA LEU A 41 17.88 20.23 20.02
C LEU A 41 18.60 21.06 18.96
N ARG A 42 19.32 22.12 19.35
CA ARG A 42 20.05 22.97 18.43
C ARG A 42 21.29 22.23 17.88
N PRO A 43 21.49 22.17 16.56
CA PRO A 43 22.71 21.62 15.98
C PRO A 43 23.93 22.39 16.50
N LYS A 44 24.84 21.71 17.22
CA LYS A 44 26.08 22.33 17.71
C LYS A 44 27.10 22.40 16.58
N GLN A 45 27.78 23.54 16.43
CA GLN A 45 28.90 23.64 15.51
C GLN A 45 30.05 22.76 16.02
N GLY A 46 30.45 21.76 15.23
CA GLY A 46 31.52 20.82 15.56
C GLY A 46 31.14 19.36 15.32
N SER A 47 32.00 18.44 15.75
CA SER A 47 31.75 17.00 15.69
C SER A 47 30.49 16.65 16.49
N GLY A 48 29.52 15.99 15.84
CA GLY A 48 28.25 15.61 16.47
C GLY A 48 28.46 14.90 17.81
N SER A 49 27.61 15.21 18.79
CA SER A 49 27.65 14.59 20.11
C SER A 49 27.45 13.08 20.00
N GLY A 50 28.27 12.31 20.73
CA GLY A 50 28.30 10.83 20.71
C GLY A 50 26.93 10.12 20.63
N PRO A 51 25.89 10.54 21.39
CA PRO A 51 24.59 9.86 21.38
C PRO A 51 23.86 9.91 20.02
N HIS A 52 24.02 11.00 19.26
CA HIS A 52 23.37 11.14 17.95
C HIS A 52 24.11 10.33 16.87
N ARG A 53 25.40 10.09 17.07
CA ARG A 53 26.20 9.23 16.18
C ARG A 53 25.83 7.77 16.36
N GLN A 54 25.51 7.37 17.59
CA GLN A 54 25.11 6.01 17.93
C GLN A 54 23.90 5.54 17.12
N THR A 55 22.94 6.42 16.83
CA THR A 55 21.79 6.08 15.98
C THR A 55 22.21 5.68 14.56
N TYR A 56 23.22 6.34 13.98
CA TYR A 56 23.74 5.98 12.66
C TYR A 56 24.55 4.69 12.69
N ASP A 57 25.30 4.45 13.78
CA ASP A 57 26.07 3.22 13.97
C ASP A 57 25.11 2.00 14.15
N ASP A 58 24.01 2.17 14.87
CA ASP A 58 22.96 1.14 15.06
C ASP A 58 22.26 0.78 13.74
N PHE A 59 21.99 1.78 12.90
CA PHE A 59 21.45 1.57 11.55
C PHE A 59 22.40 0.77 10.66
N ALA A 60 23.71 1.05 10.71
CA ALA A 60 24.70 0.32 9.95
C ALA A 60 24.85 -1.14 10.42
N ALA A 61 24.78 -1.39 11.74
CA ALA A 61 24.85 -2.74 12.31
C ALA A 61 23.65 -3.61 11.92
N THR A 62 22.45 -3.03 11.86
CA THR A 62 21.20 -3.75 11.54
C THR A 62 21.18 -4.26 10.09
N LEU A 63 21.81 -3.53 9.16
CA LEU A 63 21.87 -3.92 7.75
C LEU A 63 22.81 -5.09 7.47
N GLN A 64 23.78 -5.36 8.34
CA GLN A 64 24.76 -6.43 8.13
C GLN A 64 24.27 -7.82 8.55
N HIS A 65 23.20 -7.92 9.35
CA HIS A 65 22.78 -9.18 9.97
C HIS A 65 21.72 -9.99 9.20
N ASN A 66 21.22 -9.50 8.05
CA ASN A 66 20.07 -10.09 7.35
C ASN A 66 20.40 -10.95 6.10
N VAL A 67 21.60 -11.54 6.02
CA VAL A 67 22.03 -12.33 4.85
C VAL A 67 22.29 -13.78 5.23
N ASP A 68 21.26 -14.55 5.62
CA ASP A 68 21.30 -16.02 5.58
C ASP A 68 19.89 -16.62 5.63
N PHE A 69 19.41 -17.18 4.51
CA PHE A 69 18.26 -18.09 4.45
C PHE A 69 18.59 -19.27 3.51
N PRO A 70 18.42 -20.53 3.95
CA PRO A 70 18.57 -21.71 3.09
C PRO A 70 17.26 -22.08 2.36
N PRO A 71 17.32 -22.86 1.24
CA PRO A 71 16.19 -23.15 0.37
C PRO A 71 15.53 -24.52 0.63
N SER A 72 14.26 -24.67 0.22
CA SER A 72 13.67 -25.79 -0.56
C SER A 72 12.27 -26.20 -0.09
N VAL A 73 11.28 -26.27 -1.01
CA VAL A 73 10.15 -27.22 -0.96
C VAL A 73 9.70 -27.58 -2.40
N PRO A 74 9.27 -28.84 -2.70
CA PRO A 74 9.14 -29.39 -4.06
C PRO A 74 7.71 -29.43 -4.65
N THR A 75 7.69 -29.68 -5.96
CA THR A 75 6.59 -29.71 -6.96
C THR A 75 5.84 -31.05 -7.06
N VAL A 76 4.50 -31.06 -7.22
CA VAL A 76 3.68 -32.16 -7.83
C VAL A 76 2.29 -31.64 -8.35
N PRO A 77 1.50 -32.36 -9.19
CA PRO A 77 0.94 -31.88 -10.47
C PRO A 77 -0.63 -31.88 -10.54
N PRO A 78 -1.27 -31.47 -11.67
CA PRO A 78 -2.72 -31.26 -11.74
C PRO A 78 -3.51 -32.51 -12.16
N THR A 79 -4.79 -32.59 -11.72
CA THR A 79 -5.77 -33.59 -12.17
C THR A 79 -7.02 -32.93 -12.76
N SER A 80 -7.52 -33.54 -13.83
CA SER A 80 -8.45 -33.04 -14.84
C SER A 80 -9.93 -33.03 -14.46
N GLN A 81 -10.66 -32.16 -15.17
CA GLN A 81 -12.12 -32.01 -15.21
C GLN A 81 -12.83 -33.23 -15.80
N GLN A 82 -14.09 -33.46 -15.38
CA GLN A 82 -15.04 -34.28 -16.11
C GLN A 82 -16.43 -33.63 -16.10
N SER A 83 -17.05 -33.65 -17.28
CA SER A 83 -18.29 -32.99 -17.69
C SER A 83 -19.34 -34.06 -17.99
N VAL A 84 -20.61 -33.88 -17.62
CA VAL A 84 -21.74 -34.71 -18.12
C VAL A 84 -23.02 -33.86 -18.24
N ALA A 85 -23.73 -34.14 -19.33
CA ALA A 85 -24.88 -33.47 -19.94
C ALA A 85 -26.25 -33.65 -19.24
N GLY A 86 -27.25 -32.86 -19.70
CA GLY A 86 -28.68 -32.87 -19.30
C GLY A 86 -29.48 -34.13 -19.70
N PRO A 87 -30.84 -34.10 -19.76
CA PRO A 87 -31.60 -33.19 -20.64
C PRO A 87 -33.04 -32.77 -20.21
N ALA A 88 -33.59 -31.84 -21.01
CA ALA A 88 -34.97 -31.62 -21.50
C ALA A 88 -36.23 -31.70 -20.59
N GLY A 89 -37.04 -30.64 -20.68
CA GLY A 89 -38.45 -30.59 -20.29
C GLY A 89 -39.18 -29.40 -20.94
N THR A 90 -40.39 -29.65 -21.44
CA THR A 90 -41.18 -28.94 -22.46
C THR A 90 -42.19 -27.92 -21.87
N GLU A 91 -42.83 -27.13 -22.75
CA GLU A 91 -44.14 -26.41 -22.59
C GLU A 91 -44.13 -25.12 -21.73
N ALA A 92 -44.91 -24.05 -21.98
CA ALA A 92 -46.02 -23.75 -22.87
C ALA A 92 -46.12 -22.22 -23.12
N ALA A 93 -46.92 -21.85 -24.12
CA ALA A 93 -47.29 -20.50 -24.52
C ALA A 93 -48.12 -19.74 -23.46
N GLY A 94 -47.91 -18.43 -23.37
CA GLY A 94 -48.76 -17.49 -22.64
C GLY A 94 -48.45 -16.05 -23.05
N ALA A 95 -49.43 -15.37 -23.63
CA ALA A 95 -49.35 -13.99 -24.13
C ALA A 95 -49.14 -12.96 -22.99
N PRO A 96 -48.50 -11.81 -23.28
CA PRO A 96 -48.11 -10.84 -22.25
C PRO A 96 -49.27 -9.93 -21.85
N PRO A 97 -49.48 -9.66 -20.54
CA PRO A 97 -50.28 -8.52 -20.13
C PRO A 97 -49.44 -7.24 -20.08
N ALA A 98 -50.12 -6.16 -20.46
CA ALA A 98 -49.70 -4.77 -20.57
C ALA A 98 -48.69 -4.27 -19.53
N GLN A 99 -47.63 -3.61 -20.04
CA GLN A 99 -46.79 -2.69 -19.29
C GLN A 99 -47.63 -1.49 -18.82
N PRO A 100 -47.63 -1.14 -17.51
CA PRO A 100 -47.89 0.23 -17.11
C PRO A 100 -46.67 1.07 -17.47
N ALA A 101 -46.92 2.23 -18.07
CA ALA A 101 -45.93 3.22 -18.44
C ALA A 101 -44.97 3.49 -17.27
N ALA A 102 -43.70 3.15 -17.47
CA ALA A 102 -42.63 3.63 -16.63
C ALA A 102 -42.53 5.14 -16.85
N GLU A 103 -43.07 5.90 -15.89
CA GLU A 103 -42.62 7.26 -15.65
C GLU A 103 -41.13 7.17 -15.34
N GLY A 104 -40.32 7.38 -16.38
CA GLY A 104 -38.88 7.51 -16.31
C GLY A 104 -38.52 8.78 -15.57
N GLY A 105 -38.64 8.74 -14.24
CA GLY A 105 -37.77 9.50 -13.36
C GLY A 105 -36.37 8.92 -13.49
N GLU A 106 -35.68 9.17 -14.62
CA GLU A 106 -34.22 9.08 -14.66
C GLU A 106 -33.73 9.97 -13.52
N THR A 107 -33.21 9.33 -12.47
CA THR A 107 -32.56 9.98 -11.35
C THR A 107 -31.41 10.80 -11.92
N GLN A 108 -31.65 12.11 -12.05
CA GLN A 108 -30.71 13.10 -12.57
C GLN A 108 -29.35 13.08 -11.83
N PHE A 109 -29.31 12.47 -10.64
CA PHE A 109 -28.12 12.21 -9.82
C PHE A 109 -27.14 11.16 -10.37
N GLY A 110 -27.58 10.24 -11.25
CA GLY A 110 -26.70 9.15 -11.74
C GLY A 110 -25.67 9.57 -12.79
N ARG A 111 -26.01 10.53 -13.66
CA ARG A 111 -25.13 10.99 -14.75
C ARG A 111 -23.83 11.68 -14.30
N PRO A 112 -23.85 12.62 -13.32
CA PRO A 112 -22.61 13.25 -12.88
C PRO A 112 -21.66 12.26 -12.18
N ALA A 113 -22.18 11.30 -11.42
CA ALA A 113 -21.38 10.29 -10.73
C ALA A 113 -20.65 9.35 -11.71
N LEU A 114 -21.32 8.91 -12.77
CA LEU A 114 -20.70 8.08 -13.82
C LEU A 114 -19.62 8.85 -14.60
N ALA A 115 -19.84 10.13 -14.90
CA ALA A 115 -18.84 10.97 -15.55
C ALA A 115 -17.60 11.17 -14.66
N ALA A 116 -17.80 11.28 -13.34
CA ALA A 116 -16.70 11.39 -12.38
C ALA A 116 -15.88 10.09 -12.28
N LEU A 117 -16.54 8.92 -12.26
CA LEU A 117 -15.85 7.62 -12.33
C LEU A 117 -15.03 7.49 -13.62
N GLN A 118 -15.62 7.83 -14.76
CA GLN A 118 -14.91 7.79 -16.05
C GLN A 118 -13.71 8.73 -16.05
N SER A 119 -13.86 9.92 -15.46
CA SER A 119 -12.75 10.87 -15.30
C SER A 119 -11.63 10.31 -14.43
N LEU A 120 -11.95 9.58 -13.35
CA LEU A 120 -10.94 8.88 -12.56
C LEU A 120 -10.26 7.77 -13.34
N GLN A 121 -11.01 6.95 -14.08
CA GLN A 121 -10.43 5.87 -14.90
C GLN A 121 -9.46 6.42 -15.95
N ASN A 122 -9.82 7.52 -16.62
CA ASN A 122 -8.94 8.23 -17.54
C ASN A 122 -7.70 8.77 -16.81
N THR A 123 -7.88 9.39 -15.64
CA THR A 123 -6.76 9.92 -14.83
C THR A 123 -5.77 8.81 -14.44
N LEU A 124 -6.27 7.64 -14.01
CA LEU A 124 -5.43 6.50 -13.67
C LEU A 124 -4.66 5.96 -14.89
N HIS A 125 -5.31 5.92 -16.06
CA HIS A 125 -4.67 5.52 -17.30
C HIS A 125 -3.58 6.51 -17.74
N ASP A 126 -3.84 7.81 -17.62
CA ASP A 126 -2.87 8.85 -17.92
C ASP A 126 -1.66 8.78 -16.96
N ILE A 127 -1.90 8.55 -15.66
CA ILE A 127 -0.81 8.32 -14.69
C ILE A 127 0.04 7.11 -15.08
N GLU A 128 -0.58 5.99 -15.47
CA GLU A 128 0.13 4.79 -15.92
C GLU A 128 1.02 5.09 -17.14
N LYS A 129 0.49 5.82 -18.12
CA LYS A 129 1.20 6.22 -19.34
C LYS A 129 2.37 7.17 -19.05
N GLU A 130 2.16 8.17 -18.20
CA GLU A 130 3.21 9.12 -17.81
C GLU A 130 4.28 8.43 -16.97
N ALA A 131 3.91 7.51 -16.07
CA ALA A 131 4.87 6.73 -15.29
C ALA A 131 5.73 5.83 -16.18
N LEU A 132 5.13 5.17 -17.17
CA LEU A 132 5.87 4.38 -18.15
C LEU A 132 6.83 5.27 -18.97
N SER A 133 6.41 6.46 -19.34
CA SER A 133 7.25 7.43 -20.07
C SER A 133 8.42 7.91 -19.20
N HIS A 134 8.16 8.21 -17.93
CA HIS A 134 9.16 8.56 -16.93
C HIS A 134 10.23 7.47 -16.83
N TYR A 135 9.84 6.20 -16.61
CA TYR A 135 10.80 5.12 -16.42
C TYR A 135 11.56 4.72 -17.68
N LYS A 136 11.04 5.03 -18.88
CA LYS A 136 11.79 4.86 -20.14
C LYS A 136 12.94 5.86 -20.25
N LEU A 137 12.74 7.09 -19.78
CA LEU A 137 13.75 8.15 -19.80
C LEU A 137 14.66 8.12 -18.57
N HIS A 138 14.12 7.67 -17.44
CA HIS A 138 14.76 7.61 -16.14
C HIS A 138 14.63 6.20 -15.56
N PRO A 139 15.45 5.24 -16.03
CA PRO A 139 15.40 3.87 -15.54
C PRO A 139 15.54 3.81 -14.01
N PRO A 140 14.76 2.96 -13.33
CA PRO A 140 14.69 2.86 -11.86
C PRO A 140 15.95 2.19 -11.28
N THR A 141 17.09 2.85 -11.48
CA THR A 141 18.43 2.40 -11.05
C THR A 141 18.78 2.93 -9.67
N ASN A 142 18.13 4.01 -9.25
CA ASN A 142 18.33 4.65 -7.95
C ASN A 142 16.98 4.88 -7.25
N VAL A 143 16.98 4.92 -5.92
CA VAL A 143 15.77 5.17 -5.11
C VAL A 143 15.11 6.50 -5.48
N THR A 144 15.89 7.49 -5.90
CA THR A 144 15.40 8.83 -6.28
C THR A 144 14.66 8.86 -7.61
N SER A 145 14.84 7.85 -8.47
CA SER A 145 14.08 7.70 -9.74
C SER A 145 12.81 6.88 -9.58
N ILE A 146 12.59 6.25 -8.41
CA ILE A 146 11.38 5.49 -8.15
C ILE A 146 10.29 6.45 -7.69
N LEU A 147 9.22 6.54 -8.49
CA LEU A 147 8.02 7.32 -8.16
C LEU A 147 7.24 6.59 -7.07
N SER A 148 7.04 7.27 -5.93
CA SER A 148 6.16 6.82 -4.85
C SER A 148 5.54 8.03 -4.17
N LEU A 149 4.23 8.00 -3.95
CA LEU A 149 3.49 9.04 -3.25
C LEU A 149 3.94 9.19 -1.79
N THR A 150 4.58 8.15 -1.22
CA THR A 150 5.05 8.14 0.17
C THR A 150 6.46 8.71 0.34
N HIS A 151 7.24 8.81 -0.74
CA HIS A 151 8.58 9.35 -0.69
C HIS A 151 8.55 10.88 -0.68
N SER A 152 9.34 11.50 0.21
CA SER A 152 9.47 12.97 0.26
C SER A 152 9.99 13.56 -1.05
N SER A 153 10.76 12.79 -1.82
CA SER A 153 11.25 13.19 -3.15
C SER A 153 10.14 13.42 -4.17
N PHE A 154 8.94 12.84 -3.97
CA PHE A 154 7.78 13.06 -4.82
C PHE A 154 7.20 14.47 -4.65
N THR A 155 7.28 15.02 -3.43
CA THR A 155 6.75 16.36 -3.12
C THR A 155 7.80 17.47 -3.21
N GLN A 156 9.09 17.15 -2.97
CA GLN A 156 10.13 18.15 -2.74
C GLN A 156 10.92 18.62 -3.98
N GLY A 157 10.51 18.26 -5.20
CA GLY A 157 11.10 18.85 -6.41
C GLY A 157 10.67 18.21 -7.72
N ALA A 158 10.80 18.97 -8.81
CA ALA A 158 10.60 18.47 -10.17
C ALA A 158 11.74 17.54 -10.55
N GLN A 159 11.42 16.25 -10.71
CA GLN A 159 12.39 15.23 -11.14
C GLN A 159 12.40 15.09 -12.67
N SER A 160 11.22 15.19 -13.30
CA SER A 160 11.03 15.20 -14.76
C SER A 160 9.70 15.89 -15.10
N ALA A 161 9.45 16.16 -16.38
CA ALA A 161 8.18 16.72 -16.83
C ALA A 161 7.01 15.76 -16.58
N GLU A 162 7.24 14.46 -16.79
CA GLU A 162 6.27 13.38 -16.51
C GLU A 162 5.97 13.31 -15.01
N HIS A 163 6.98 13.48 -14.15
CA HIS A 163 6.76 13.49 -12.71
C HIS A 163 5.85 14.66 -12.27
N GLU A 164 6.07 15.87 -12.78
CA GLU A 164 5.17 17.00 -12.51
C GLU A 164 3.77 16.75 -13.07
N ARG A 165 3.66 16.15 -14.26
CA ARG A 165 2.36 15.78 -14.81
C ARG A 165 1.61 14.77 -13.95
N ILE A 166 2.29 13.76 -13.43
CA ILE A 166 1.71 12.78 -12.50
C ILE A 166 1.23 13.47 -11.23
N LYS A 167 2.00 14.42 -10.68
CA LYS A 167 1.58 15.20 -9.49
C LYS A 167 0.32 16.00 -9.77
N GLU A 168 0.23 16.69 -10.91
CA GLU A 168 -0.99 17.41 -11.32
C GLU A 168 -2.20 16.47 -11.39
N LEU A 169 -2.04 15.30 -12.03
CA LEU A 169 -3.09 14.30 -12.16
C LEU A 169 -3.55 13.77 -10.79
N VAL A 170 -2.60 13.44 -9.91
CA VAL A 170 -2.89 12.97 -8.54
C VAL A 170 -3.60 14.06 -7.72
N CYS A 171 -3.16 15.31 -7.79
CA CYS A 171 -3.85 16.43 -7.14
C CYS A 171 -5.26 16.64 -7.69
N GLY A 172 -5.47 16.38 -8.98
CA GLY A 172 -6.76 16.45 -9.66
C GLY A 172 -7.77 15.38 -9.20
N ILE A 173 -7.34 14.31 -8.54
CA ILE A 173 -8.24 13.25 -8.02
C ILE A 173 -9.08 13.78 -6.85
N HIS A 174 -8.50 14.56 -5.95
CA HIS A 174 -9.19 15.02 -4.74
C HIS A 174 -10.54 15.73 -5.01
N PRO A 175 -10.64 16.70 -5.94
CA PRO A 175 -11.92 17.37 -6.24
C PRO A 175 -12.91 16.49 -7.01
N LEU A 176 -12.51 15.36 -7.61
CA LEU A 176 -13.44 14.45 -8.29
C LEU A 176 -14.30 13.66 -7.30
N ILE A 177 -13.78 13.42 -6.09
CA ILE A 177 -14.43 12.59 -5.08
C ILE A 177 -15.20 13.50 -4.13
N GLN A 178 -16.52 13.46 -4.23
CA GLN A 178 -17.44 14.20 -3.37
C GLN A 178 -18.07 13.28 -2.32
N GLU A 179 -18.69 13.84 -1.29
CA GLU A 179 -19.27 13.07 -0.18
C GLU A 179 -20.35 12.06 -0.64
N ASP A 180 -21.19 12.47 -1.59
CA ASP A 180 -22.28 11.67 -2.17
C ASP A 180 -21.79 10.60 -3.16
N THR A 181 -20.60 10.76 -3.73
CA THR A 181 -19.99 9.83 -4.69
C THR A 181 -18.88 8.97 -4.09
N ALA A 182 -18.40 9.29 -2.88
CA ALA A 182 -17.29 8.59 -2.23
C ALA A 182 -17.46 7.07 -2.15
N LEU A 183 -18.67 6.59 -1.83
CA LEU A 183 -18.96 5.16 -1.77
C LEU A 183 -18.79 4.46 -3.11
N LEU A 184 -19.23 5.13 -4.18
CA LEU A 184 -19.15 4.61 -5.54
C LEU A 184 -17.69 4.45 -5.97
N PHE A 185 -16.86 5.47 -5.72
CA PHE A 185 -15.42 5.41 -5.93
C PHE A 185 -14.74 4.32 -5.11
N ALA A 186 -15.12 4.18 -3.83
CA ALA A 186 -14.55 3.15 -2.96
C ALA A 186 -14.81 1.74 -3.50
N ARG A 187 -16.02 1.46 -3.99
CA ARG A 187 -16.39 0.17 -4.59
C ARG A 187 -15.62 -0.10 -5.89
N ASP A 188 -15.60 0.85 -6.82
CA ASP A 188 -14.93 0.70 -8.11
C ASP A 188 -13.42 0.43 -7.94
N ILE A 189 -12.79 1.13 -6.99
CA ILE A 189 -11.34 1.03 -6.76
C ILE A 189 -10.95 -0.18 -5.91
N PHE A 190 -11.85 -0.68 -5.05
CA PHE A 190 -11.56 -1.83 -4.21
C PHE A 190 -11.10 -3.05 -5.04
N ASP A 191 -11.86 -3.45 -6.05
CA ASP A 191 -11.51 -4.60 -6.91
C ASP A 191 -10.22 -4.35 -7.70
N LYS A 192 -10.00 -3.10 -8.10
CA LYS A 192 -8.78 -2.70 -8.81
C LYS A 192 -7.53 -2.84 -7.93
N VAL A 193 -7.60 -2.52 -6.64
CA VAL A 193 -6.48 -2.72 -5.70
C VAL A 193 -6.12 -4.20 -5.58
N PHE A 194 -7.10 -5.10 -5.49
CA PHE A 194 -6.85 -6.54 -5.47
C PHE A 194 -6.26 -7.05 -6.79
N SER A 195 -6.81 -6.61 -7.93
CA SER A 195 -6.29 -6.95 -9.26
C SER A 195 -4.84 -6.49 -9.45
N LEU A 196 -4.51 -5.27 -9.03
CA LEU A 196 -3.14 -4.75 -9.07
C LEU A 196 -2.21 -5.53 -8.15
N SER A 197 -2.67 -5.88 -6.94
CA SER A 197 -1.87 -6.71 -6.02
C SER A 197 -1.59 -8.10 -6.60
N ASP A 198 -2.55 -8.72 -7.28
CA ASP A 198 -2.34 -10.02 -7.96
C ASP A 198 -1.25 -9.89 -9.04
N LYS A 199 -1.28 -8.82 -9.85
CA LYS A 199 -0.27 -8.54 -10.87
C LYS A 199 1.11 -8.27 -10.27
N ILE A 200 1.19 -7.47 -9.20
CA ILE A 200 2.44 -7.18 -8.48
C ILE A 200 3.04 -8.48 -7.94
N ILE A 201 2.23 -9.36 -7.31
CA ILE A 201 2.70 -10.65 -6.79
C ILE A 201 3.20 -11.55 -7.93
N ALA A 202 2.52 -11.55 -9.09
CA ALA A 202 2.93 -12.32 -10.24
C ALA A 202 4.29 -11.84 -10.81
N GLU A 203 4.44 -10.52 -10.99
CA GLU A 203 5.68 -9.89 -11.45
C GLU A 203 6.85 -10.02 -10.47
N GLN A 204 6.58 -10.13 -9.17
CA GLN A 204 7.62 -10.38 -8.16
C GLN A 204 8.08 -11.84 -8.13
N LYS A 205 7.24 -12.78 -8.58
CA LYS A 205 7.56 -14.22 -8.62
C LYS A 205 8.37 -14.60 -9.86
N THR A 206 8.19 -13.88 -10.96
CA THR A 206 9.09 -14.00 -12.10
C THR A 206 10.47 -13.55 -11.63
N LEU A 207 11.54 -14.28 -11.97
CA LEU A 207 12.90 -14.09 -11.45
C LEU A 207 13.78 -13.23 -12.41
N PRO A 208 13.56 -11.92 -12.59
CA PRO A 208 14.66 -11.07 -13.00
C PRO A 208 15.43 -10.61 -11.74
N MET A 209 16.77 -10.60 -11.81
CA MET A 209 17.64 -9.97 -10.80
C MET A 209 17.32 -8.48 -10.59
N GLN A 210 16.49 -7.88 -11.43
CA GLN A 210 16.05 -6.49 -11.34
C GLN A 210 14.54 -6.37 -11.59
N PRO A 211 13.81 -5.60 -10.78
CA PRO A 211 12.38 -5.34 -10.99
C PRO A 211 12.12 -4.76 -12.39
N SER A 212 11.08 -5.25 -13.07
CA SER A 212 10.65 -4.71 -14.37
C SER A 212 10.12 -3.28 -14.23
N THR A 213 10.20 -2.49 -15.30
CA THR A 213 9.54 -1.17 -15.35
C THR A 213 8.05 -1.29 -15.04
N ASP A 214 7.41 -2.34 -15.54
CA ASP A 214 5.99 -2.61 -15.33
C ASP A 214 5.66 -2.81 -13.84
N LEU A 215 6.52 -3.48 -13.08
CA LEU A 215 6.35 -3.63 -11.63
C LEU A 215 6.32 -2.27 -10.92
N TYR A 216 7.20 -1.33 -11.27
CA TYR A 216 7.21 0.00 -10.66
C TYR A 216 5.98 0.84 -11.04
N VAL A 217 5.52 0.72 -12.29
CA VAL A 217 4.27 1.35 -12.72
C VAL A 217 3.08 0.78 -11.94
N LEU A 218 2.99 -0.55 -11.80
CA LEU A 218 1.94 -1.20 -11.01
C LEU A 218 1.95 -0.76 -9.55
N MET A 219 3.14 -0.64 -8.94
CA MET A 219 3.28 -0.15 -7.57
C MET A 219 2.78 1.29 -7.41
N LEU A 220 3.17 2.20 -8.32
CA LEU A 220 2.69 3.58 -8.30
C LEU A 220 1.16 3.66 -8.48
N VAL A 221 0.61 2.96 -9.47
CA VAL A 221 -0.84 2.95 -9.71
C VAL A 221 -1.59 2.38 -8.51
N ASN A 222 -1.04 1.36 -7.86
CA ASN A 222 -1.61 0.82 -6.62
C ASN A 222 -1.59 1.84 -5.47
N GLU A 223 -0.50 2.61 -5.30
CA GLU A 223 -0.46 3.71 -4.33
C GLU A 223 -1.51 4.80 -4.64
N VAL A 224 -1.71 5.16 -5.91
CA VAL A 224 -2.73 6.12 -6.33
C VAL A 224 -4.13 5.57 -6.03
N CYS A 225 -4.40 4.28 -6.27
CA CYS A 225 -5.66 3.65 -5.88
C CYS A 225 -5.89 3.69 -4.37
N LEU A 226 -4.86 3.46 -3.55
CA LEU A 226 -4.95 3.61 -2.10
C LEU A 226 -5.21 5.06 -1.67
N PHE A 227 -4.61 6.03 -2.36
CA PHE A 227 -4.88 7.46 -2.16
C PHE A 227 -6.35 7.82 -2.50
N VAL A 228 -6.92 7.23 -3.55
CA VAL A 228 -8.34 7.38 -3.88
C VAL A 228 -9.23 6.84 -2.75
N LEU A 229 -8.95 5.63 -2.25
CA LEU A 229 -9.72 5.05 -1.14
C LEU A 229 -9.62 5.90 0.13
N GLN A 230 -8.42 6.40 0.45
CA GLN A 230 -8.22 7.32 1.57
C GLN A 230 -9.03 8.60 1.39
N THR A 231 -8.99 9.20 0.19
CA THR A 231 -9.74 10.42 -0.12
C THR A 231 -11.25 10.18 0.01
N ALA A 232 -11.77 9.07 -0.50
CA ALA A 232 -13.17 8.70 -0.33
C ALA A 232 -13.56 8.58 1.14
N ARG A 233 -12.71 7.94 1.97
CA ARG A 233 -12.92 7.86 3.42
C ARG A 233 -12.91 9.24 4.07
N GLU A 234 -12.02 10.15 3.66
CA GLU A 234 -11.99 11.51 4.20
C GLU A 234 -13.28 12.30 3.91
N LYS A 235 -13.96 12.01 2.79
CA LYS A 235 -15.25 12.60 2.46
C LYS A 235 -16.42 11.99 3.25
N ASN A 236 -16.41 10.68 3.48
CA ASN A 236 -17.45 10.01 4.27
C ASN A 236 -16.90 8.80 5.04
N ALA A 237 -16.29 9.07 6.20
CA ALA A 237 -15.51 8.07 6.92
C ALA A 237 -16.33 6.86 7.35
N GLN A 238 -17.52 7.07 7.93
CA GLN A 238 -18.34 5.98 8.48
C GLN A 238 -18.85 5.06 7.38
N LEU A 239 -19.44 5.63 6.32
CA LEU A 239 -20.04 4.87 5.23
C LEU A 239 -18.98 4.10 4.43
N VAL A 240 -17.88 4.76 4.07
CA VAL A 240 -16.81 4.15 3.28
C VAL A 240 -16.06 3.08 4.08
N THR A 241 -15.74 3.32 5.35
CA THR A 241 -15.08 2.30 6.19
C THR A 241 -15.96 1.05 6.37
N ASN A 242 -17.26 1.20 6.59
CA ASN A 242 -18.16 0.05 6.75
C ASN A 242 -18.27 -0.78 5.46
N GLU A 243 -18.37 -0.10 4.32
CA GLU A 243 -18.43 -0.75 3.02
C GLU A 243 -17.11 -1.48 2.71
N LEU A 244 -15.97 -0.81 2.81
CA LEU A 244 -14.66 -1.42 2.54
C LEU A 244 -14.36 -2.57 3.50
N THR A 245 -14.82 -2.49 4.76
CA THR A 245 -14.74 -3.60 5.71
C THR A 245 -15.54 -4.80 5.20
N THR A 246 -16.77 -4.58 4.76
CA THR A 246 -17.65 -5.64 4.26
C THR A 246 -17.07 -6.28 3.00
N LEU A 247 -16.64 -5.47 2.02
CA LEU A 247 -16.00 -5.95 0.80
C LEU A 247 -14.73 -6.76 1.10
N PHE A 248 -13.85 -6.23 1.97
CA PHE A 248 -12.62 -6.92 2.35
C PHE A 248 -12.88 -8.27 3.01
N LEU A 249 -13.84 -8.34 3.94
CA LEU A 249 -14.17 -9.56 4.66
C LEU A 249 -14.89 -10.61 3.79
N GLN A 250 -15.58 -10.18 2.74
CA GLN A 250 -16.23 -11.07 1.77
C GLN A 250 -15.26 -11.58 0.69
N HIS A 251 -14.16 -10.87 0.44
CA HIS A 251 -13.23 -11.22 -0.63
C HIS A 251 -12.55 -12.58 -0.39
N GLU A 252 -12.61 -13.48 -1.36
CA GLU A 252 -12.15 -14.88 -1.22
C GLU A 252 -10.65 -14.99 -0.97
N LYS A 253 -9.86 -14.17 -1.66
CA LYS A 253 -8.39 -14.20 -1.56
C LYS A 253 -7.82 -13.35 -0.43
N ARG A 254 -8.63 -12.74 0.44
CA ARG A 254 -8.15 -11.73 1.43
C ARG A 254 -6.94 -12.18 2.27
N TRP A 255 -6.86 -13.47 2.61
CA TRP A 255 -5.75 -14.06 3.37
C TRP A 255 -4.45 -14.22 2.58
N GLN A 256 -4.47 -14.08 1.25
CA GLN A 256 -3.29 -14.06 0.39
C GLN A 256 -2.67 -12.66 0.31
N HIS A 257 -3.44 -11.60 0.59
CA HIS A 257 -3.04 -10.22 0.37
C HIS A 257 -2.67 -9.49 1.66
N LYS A 258 -1.65 -9.98 2.37
CA LYS A 258 -1.17 -9.38 3.62
C LYS A 258 -0.85 -7.88 3.50
N TYR A 259 -0.28 -7.44 2.38
CA TYR A 259 0.06 -6.03 2.16
C TYR A 259 -1.17 -5.13 1.99
N ILE A 260 -2.25 -5.63 1.37
CA ILE A 260 -3.52 -4.89 1.28
C ILE A 260 -4.07 -4.67 2.69
N ALA A 261 -4.10 -5.73 3.51
CA ALA A 261 -4.59 -5.62 4.89
C ALA A 261 -3.79 -4.59 5.70
N VAL A 262 -2.45 -4.64 5.63
CA VAL A 262 -1.57 -3.66 6.29
C VAL A 262 -1.87 -2.23 5.80
N ASN A 263 -1.99 -2.02 4.49
CA ASN A 263 -2.30 -0.71 3.92
C ASN A 263 -3.69 -0.21 4.36
N PHE A 264 -4.68 -1.10 4.41
CA PHE A 264 -6.03 -0.76 4.84
C PHE A 264 -6.06 -0.37 6.33
N ILE A 265 -5.27 -1.05 7.17
CA ILE A 265 -5.08 -0.67 8.57
C ILE A 265 -4.37 0.68 8.68
N ARG A 266 -3.26 0.87 7.95
CA ARG A 266 -2.48 2.12 7.94
C ARG A 266 -3.34 3.33 7.58
N LEU A 267 -4.20 3.16 6.58
CA LEU A 267 -5.11 4.20 6.08
C LEU A 267 -6.46 4.24 6.80
N ARG A 268 -6.65 3.40 7.83
CA ARG A 268 -7.89 3.27 8.62
C ARG A 268 -9.14 3.00 7.75
N LEU A 269 -8.96 2.27 6.65
CA LEU A 269 -10.00 1.93 5.68
C LEU A 269 -10.94 0.83 6.15
N ILE A 270 -10.57 0.06 7.18
CA ILE A 270 -11.36 -1.04 7.75
C ILE A 270 -11.64 -0.86 9.24
N ASN A 271 -12.75 -1.43 9.70
CA ASN A 271 -13.12 -1.51 11.10
C ASN A 271 -12.32 -2.62 11.79
N MET A 272 -11.50 -2.24 12.77
CA MET A 272 -10.63 -3.17 13.49
C MET A 272 -11.38 -4.20 14.33
N GLN A 273 -12.53 -3.84 14.90
CA GLN A 273 -13.32 -4.76 15.72
C GLN A 273 -13.89 -5.90 14.87
N ASP A 274 -14.46 -5.57 13.70
CA ASP A 274 -15.00 -6.57 12.78
C ASP A 274 -13.88 -7.42 12.17
N PHE A 275 -12.74 -6.79 11.86
CA PHE A 275 -11.56 -7.49 11.37
C PHE A 275 -10.99 -8.48 12.39
N ASP A 276 -10.80 -8.07 13.66
CA ASP A 276 -10.32 -8.96 14.73
C ASP A 276 -11.27 -10.14 14.97
N LYS A 277 -12.58 -9.87 14.99
CA LYS A 277 -13.60 -10.91 15.13
C LYS A 277 -13.51 -11.95 14.01
N GLN A 278 -13.53 -11.50 12.76
CA GLN A 278 -13.52 -12.40 11.59
C GLN A 278 -12.19 -13.15 11.43
N LEU A 279 -11.07 -12.50 11.72
CA LEU A 279 -9.77 -13.16 11.71
C LEU A 279 -9.68 -14.23 12.80
N THR A 280 -10.21 -13.94 14.00
CA THR A 280 -10.32 -14.90 15.09
C THR A 280 -11.19 -16.10 14.70
N GLU A 281 -12.37 -15.85 14.14
CA GLU A 281 -13.28 -16.91 13.67
C GLU A 281 -12.61 -17.78 12.60
N ALA A 282 -11.88 -17.16 11.67
CA ALA A 282 -11.14 -17.88 10.62
C ALA A 282 -10.01 -18.75 11.19
N LEU A 283 -9.29 -18.29 12.22
CA LEU A 283 -8.23 -19.04 12.91
C LEU A 283 -8.76 -20.25 13.69
N GLN A 284 -10.02 -20.21 14.12
CA GLN A 284 -10.66 -21.30 14.88
C GLN A 284 -11.27 -22.38 13.99
N GLN A 285 -11.32 -22.16 12.67
CA GLN A 285 -11.84 -23.17 11.73
C GLN A 285 -10.95 -24.43 11.74
N PRO A 286 -11.55 -25.63 11.58
CA PRO A 286 -10.84 -26.89 11.62
C PRO A 286 -9.71 -26.96 10.57
N VAL A 287 -8.68 -27.73 10.89
CA VAL A 287 -7.41 -27.79 10.13
C VAL A 287 -7.67 -28.14 8.67
N SER A 288 -7.44 -27.17 7.80
CA SER A 288 -7.43 -27.27 6.35
C SER A 288 -6.12 -26.69 5.79
N ALA A 289 -5.84 -26.89 4.50
CA ALA A 289 -4.70 -26.23 3.85
C ALA A 289 -4.76 -24.69 4.01
N THR A 290 -5.97 -24.12 4.06
CA THR A 290 -6.23 -22.70 4.29
C THR A 290 -5.86 -22.25 5.71
N SER A 291 -5.92 -23.14 6.70
CA SER A 291 -5.61 -22.80 8.10
C SER A 291 -4.16 -22.32 8.27
N ARG A 292 -3.20 -22.93 7.56
CA ARG A 292 -1.80 -22.48 7.58
C ARG A 292 -1.65 -21.08 7.01
N GLN A 293 -2.30 -20.82 5.88
CA GLN A 293 -2.29 -19.51 5.23
C GLN A 293 -2.89 -18.42 6.13
N ILE A 294 -3.98 -18.71 6.84
CA ILE A 294 -4.62 -17.75 7.75
C ILE A 294 -3.68 -17.45 8.94
N VAL A 295 -2.99 -18.46 9.48
CA VAL A 295 -2.00 -18.26 10.56
C VAL A 295 -0.81 -17.41 10.08
N GLU A 296 -0.26 -17.71 8.89
CA GLU A 296 0.83 -16.93 8.30
C GLU A 296 0.40 -15.48 7.99
N PHE A 297 -0.83 -15.29 7.50
CA PHE A 297 -1.43 -13.97 7.30
C PHE A 297 -1.56 -13.22 8.63
N ALA A 298 -2.16 -13.83 9.64
CA ALA A 298 -2.38 -13.20 10.95
C ALA A 298 -1.04 -12.83 11.61
N GLY A 299 -0.06 -13.74 11.57
CA GLY A 299 1.29 -13.47 12.05
C GLY A 299 1.97 -12.31 11.32
N SER A 300 1.82 -12.25 9.99
CA SER A 300 2.35 -11.14 9.18
C SER A 300 1.71 -9.80 9.53
N VAL A 301 0.38 -9.76 9.71
CA VAL A 301 -0.36 -8.55 10.08
C VAL A 301 0.02 -8.09 11.49
N VAL A 302 0.12 -9.01 12.44
CA VAL A 302 0.55 -8.69 13.82
C VAL A 302 1.98 -8.15 13.82
N GLN A 303 2.92 -8.85 13.19
CA GLN A 303 4.31 -8.40 13.12
C GLN A 303 4.39 -6.99 12.52
N ARG A 304 3.74 -6.77 11.38
CA ARG A 304 3.87 -5.50 10.67
C ARG A 304 3.13 -4.35 11.35
N CYS A 305 1.87 -4.56 11.74
CA CYS A 305 1.02 -3.49 12.24
C CYS A 305 1.21 -3.23 13.74
N LEU A 306 1.54 -4.25 14.55
CA LEU A 306 1.69 -4.09 16.00
C LEU A 306 3.15 -3.87 16.41
N VAL A 307 4.11 -4.57 15.78
CA VAL A 307 5.52 -4.55 16.18
C VAL A 307 6.32 -3.54 15.37
N ASP A 308 6.35 -3.70 14.04
CA ASP A 308 7.23 -2.90 13.17
C ASP A 308 6.77 -1.44 13.04
N GLU A 309 5.50 -1.23 12.68
CA GLU A 309 4.98 0.09 12.32
C GLU A 309 4.09 0.73 13.41
N GLN A 310 3.71 -0.03 14.44
CA GLN A 310 2.88 0.43 15.56
C GLN A 310 1.59 1.15 15.12
N LEU A 311 0.96 0.66 14.05
CA LEU A 311 -0.29 1.18 13.48
C LEU A 311 -1.51 0.92 14.38
N ILE A 312 -1.42 -0.13 15.20
CA ILE A 312 -2.48 -0.61 16.09
C ILE A 312 -1.92 -0.97 17.46
N THR A 313 -2.80 -1.11 18.44
CA THR A 313 -2.47 -1.55 19.79
C THR A 313 -2.90 -3.00 20.02
N GLN A 314 -2.43 -3.60 21.11
CA GLN A 314 -2.87 -4.95 21.51
C GLN A 314 -4.39 -5.05 21.73
N LYS A 315 -5.07 -3.94 22.03
CA LYS A 315 -6.53 -3.93 22.22
C LYS A 315 -7.29 -4.14 20.92
N ASP A 316 -6.72 -3.71 19.80
CA ASP A 316 -7.36 -3.75 18.48
C ASP A 316 -7.39 -5.16 17.88
N LEU A 317 -6.48 -6.05 18.30
CA LEU A 317 -6.39 -7.45 17.87
C LEU A 317 -6.43 -8.43 19.04
N LYS A 318 -7.15 -8.07 20.11
CA LYS A 318 -7.14 -8.83 21.36
C LYS A 318 -7.49 -10.31 21.14
N ASN A 319 -8.58 -10.59 20.42
CA ASN A 319 -9.06 -11.96 20.26
C ASN A 319 -8.15 -12.78 19.33
N THR A 320 -7.60 -12.13 18.29
CA THR A 320 -6.64 -12.74 17.37
C THR A 320 -5.37 -13.14 18.11
N LEU A 321 -4.82 -12.26 18.95
CA LEU A 321 -3.60 -12.53 19.73
C LEU A 321 -3.81 -13.68 20.73
N GLU A 322 -4.93 -13.70 21.45
CA GLU A 322 -5.27 -14.81 22.35
C GLU A 322 -5.39 -16.14 21.60
N THR A 323 -5.97 -16.13 20.40
CA THR A 323 -6.17 -17.32 19.57
C THR A 323 -4.84 -17.83 18.99
N LEU A 324 -4.00 -16.95 18.46
CA LEU A 324 -2.65 -17.31 18.02
C LEU A 324 -1.81 -17.89 19.18
N GLY A 325 -1.94 -17.31 20.38
CA GLY A 325 -1.29 -17.84 21.58
C GLY A 325 -1.74 -19.25 21.95
N LYS A 326 -3.03 -19.59 21.76
CA LYS A 326 -3.54 -20.96 21.95
C LYS A 326 -2.99 -21.92 20.89
N ILE A 327 -2.94 -21.49 19.62
CA ILE A 327 -2.40 -22.29 18.51
C ILE A 327 -0.90 -22.58 18.73
N ALA A 328 -0.13 -21.59 19.18
CA ALA A 328 1.30 -21.77 19.46
C ALA A 328 1.58 -22.73 20.63
N LYS A 329 0.69 -22.77 21.64
CA LYS A 329 0.80 -23.68 22.79
C LYS A 329 0.36 -25.11 22.45
N ASN A 330 -0.57 -25.26 21.51
CA ASN A 330 -1.09 -26.55 21.05
C ASN A 330 -0.91 -26.67 19.53
N PRO A 331 0.33 -26.75 19.04
CA PRO A 331 0.57 -26.84 17.60
C PRO A 331 -0.09 -28.10 17.05
N PRO A 332 -0.77 -28.03 15.89
CA PRO A 332 -1.38 -29.21 15.28
C PRO A 332 -0.30 -30.28 15.01
N PRO A 333 -0.65 -31.57 15.09
CA PRO A 333 0.29 -32.71 15.11
C PRO A 333 1.18 -32.89 13.86
N GLY A 334 1.16 -31.97 12.89
CA GLY A 334 2.03 -31.96 11.71
C GLY A 334 3.24 -31.01 11.78
N ASN A 335 3.39 -30.20 12.84
CA ASN A 335 4.50 -29.23 12.98
C ASN A 335 5.60 -29.66 13.97
N GLN A 336 5.57 -30.90 14.47
CA GLN A 336 6.64 -31.46 15.30
C GLN A 336 7.71 -32.09 14.41
N GLY A 337 8.57 -31.29 13.78
CA GLY A 337 9.65 -31.83 12.97
C GLY A 337 10.40 -30.83 12.11
N ALA A 338 11.13 -29.91 12.75
CA ALA A 338 12.33 -29.28 12.19
C ALA A 338 13.05 -28.57 13.34
N ASN A 339 13.83 -29.33 14.10
CA ASN A 339 14.90 -28.80 14.95
C ASN A 339 16.22 -29.10 14.25
#